data_AF-D7DB51-F1
#
_entry.id   AF-D7DB51-F1
#
_cell.length_a   1.000
_cell.length_b   1.000
_cell.length_c   1.000
_cell.angle_alpha   90.00
_cell.angle_beta   90.00
_cell.angle_gamma   90.00
#
_symmetry.space_group_name_H-M   'P 1'
#
loop_
_entity.id
_entity.type
_entity.pdbx_description
1 polymer ?
#
loop_
_entity_poly.entity_id
_entity_poly.type
_entity_poly.pdbx_seq_one_letter_code
_entity_poly.pdbx_strand_id
1 'polypeptide(L)'
;MPRCPYYLNGLCYSPKTIEKYGSPSDEPVSLGYCLSDNYNECPYYTARSGEELYKYMGVEESANIYLPIHIIPCNYNSECPFFEVKQIDENVCVARCTYLDKYITRSSVEKCIKYWDKCPFYRMASEKAAHSLSKY
;
A
#
# COMPACT_ATOMS: atom_id res chain seq x y z
N MET A 1 23.37 19.52 3.39
CA MET A 1 22.47 20.10 4.40
C MET A 1 21.55 18.99 4.87
N PRO A 2 21.40 18.78 6.19
CA PRO A 2 20.42 17.84 6.69
C PRO A 2 19.04 18.28 6.21
N ARG A 3 18.26 17.32 5.70
CA ARG A 3 16.89 17.50 5.22
C ARG A 3 16.07 16.33 5.70
N CYS A 4 14.76 16.49 5.81
CA CYS A 4 13.88 15.42 6.24
C CYS A 4 14.05 14.19 5.33
N PRO A 5 14.40 13.01 5.89
CA PRO A 5 14.64 11.81 5.08
C PRO A 5 13.34 11.25 4.46
N TYR A 6 12.18 11.62 5.03
CA TYR A 6 10.87 11.22 4.52
C TYR A 6 10.33 12.15 3.42
N TYR A 7 10.98 13.27 3.12
CA TYR A 7 10.52 14.19 2.09
C TYR A 7 11.15 13.87 0.75
N LEU A 8 10.33 13.51 -0.23
CA LEU A 8 10.76 13.23 -1.60
C LEU A 8 9.72 13.73 -2.59
N ASN A 9 10.16 14.54 -3.57
CA ASN A 9 9.36 15.03 -4.69
C ASN A 9 8.01 15.66 -4.29
N GLY A 10 7.98 16.45 -3.21
CA GLY A 10 6.76 17.12 -2.75
C GLY A 10 5.84 16.26 -1.88
N LEU A 11 6.21 15.01 -1.59
CA LEU A 11 5.44 14.09 -0.77
C LEU A 11 6.20 13.73 0.51
N CYS A 12 5.43 13.48 1.57
CA CYS A 12 5.93 12.88 2.80
C CYS A 12 5.67 11.37 2.79
N TYR A 13 6.73 10.61 3.02
CA TYR A 13 6.73 9.14 3.08
C TYR A 13 6.83 8.63 4.53
N SER A 14 6.57 9.49 5.53
CA SER A 14 6.74 9.08 6.92
C SER A 14 5.70 8.04 7.33
N PRO A 15 6.02 7.12 8.27
CA PRO A 15 5.07 6.14 8.78
C PRO A 15 3.76 6.77 9.27
N LYS A 16 3.83 7.89 9.99
CA LYS A 16 2.65 8.65 10.45
C LYS A 16 1.80 9.21 9.32
N THR A 17 2.42 9.61 8.22
CA THR A 17 1.70 10.09 7.02
C THR A 17 0.92 8.95 6.41
N ILE A 18 1.60 7.81 6.23
CA ILE A 18 1.03 6.61 5.67
C ILE A 18 -0.10 6.06 6.56
N GLU A 19 0.08 6.07 7.89
CA GLU A 19 -0.95 5.67 8.85
C GLU A 19 -2.19 6.57 8.76
N LYS A 20 -1.99 7.89 8.67
CA LYS A 20 -3.09 8.85 8.63
C LYS A 20 -3.83 8.90 7.30
N TYR A 21 -3.11 8.85 6.18
CA TYR A 21 -3.66 9.09 4.84
C TYR A 21 -3.73 7.83 3.97
N GLY A 22 -3.19 6.70 4.42
CA GLY A 22 -3.14 5.45 3.67
C GLY A 22 -2.15 5.44 2.50
N SER A 23 -1.38 6.51 2.31
CA SER A 23 -0.31 6.60 1.30
C SER A 23 0.64 7.76 1.64
N PRO A 24 1.79 7.87 0.94
CA PRO A 24 2.50 9.13 0.89
C PRO A 24 1.57 10.27 0.49
N SER A 25 1.76 11.43 1.09
CA SER A 25 0.87 12.58 0.96
C SER A 25 1.65 13.89 1.08
N ASP A 26 1.19 14.91 0.38
CA ASP A 26 1.64 16.30 0.45
C ASP A 26 0.97 17.09 1.59
N GLU A 27 -0.16 16.62 2.12
CA GLU A 27 -0.90 17.24 3.23
C GLU A 27 -0.02 17.59 4.46
N PRO A 28 0.89 16.72 4.96
CA PRO A 28 1.76 17.06 6.08
C PRO A 28 3.05 17.81 5.67
N VAL A 29 3.25 18.07 4.38
CA VAL A 29 4.49 18.69 3.89
C VAL A 29 4.51 20.16 4.28
N SER A 30 5.49 20.50 5.11
CA SER A 30 5.85 21.88 5.43
C SER A 30 7.31 22.09 5.05
N LEU A 31 7.55 22.92 4.03
CA LEU A 31 8.92 23.18 3.54
C LEU A 31 9.84 23.74 4.63
N GLY A 32 9.28 24.45 5.61
CA GLY A 32 10.01 24.98 6.77
C GLY A 32 10.54 23.89 7.71
N TYR A 33 10.00 22.67 7.67
CA TYR A 33 10.55 21.50 8.33
C TYR A 33 11.26 20.55 7.35
N CYS A 34 10.69 20.32 6.17
CA CYS A 34 11.19 19.31 5.25
C CYS A 34 12.59 19.61 4.70
N LEU A 35 12.90 20.89 4.49
CA LEU A 35 14.15 21.35 3.88
C LEU A 35 15.13 21.99 4.88
N SER A 36 14.80 21.94 6.17
CA SER A 36 15.60 22.50 7.26
C SER A 36 16.30 21.41 8.06
N ASP A 37 17.16 21.84 8.98
CA ASP A 37 17.82 21.03 10.00
C ASP A 37 16.90 20.65 11.18
N ASN A 38 15.83 21.41 11.43
CA ASN A 38 14.83 21.13 12.46
C ASN A 38 13.70 20.18 11.99
N TYR A 39 13.93 19.38 10.94
CA TYR A 39 12.95 18.42 10.43
C TYR A 39 12.43 17.43 11.48
N ASN A 40 13.22 17.17 12.51
CA ASN A 40 12.91 16.26 13.61
C ASN A 40 11.83 16.77 14.56
N GLU A 41 11.53 18.08 14.53
CA GLU A 41 10.43 18.70 15.28
C GLU A 41 9.07 18.53 14.59
N CYS A 42 9.06 18.09 13.33
CA CYS A 42 7.83 17.85 12.59
C CYS A 42 6.97 16.77 13.28
N PRO A 43 5.65 16.99 13.51
CA PRO A 43 4.79 15.99 14.13
C PRO A 43 4.72 14.65 13.39
N TYR A 44 4.98 14.67 12.08
CA TYR A 44 5.01 13.49 11.21
C TYR A 44 6.37 12.80 11.17
N TYR A 45 7.40 13.39 11.78
CA TYR A 45 8.70 12.74 11.92
C TYR A 45 8.66 11.63 12.97
N THR A 46 9.45 10.60 12.71
CA THR A 46 9.73 9.47 13.58
C THR A 46 11.20 9.12 13.45
N ALA A 47 11.92 8.98 14.56
CA ALA A 47 13.28 8.47 14.52
C ALA A 47 13.24 6.96 14.19
N ARG A 48 13.74 6.58 13.01
CA ARG A 48 13.90 5.19 12.56
C ARG A 48 15.27 5.00 11.90
N SER A 49 15.72 3.75 11.81
CA SER A 49 17.00 3.43 11.14
C SER A 49 16.91 3.69 9.64
N GLY A 50 18.08 3.82 8.98
CA GLY A 50 18.14 4.00 7.52
C GLY A 50 17.52 2.85 6.74
N GLU A 51 17.66 1.61 7.23
CA GLU A 51 17.06 0.42 6.61
C GLU A 51 15.52 0.48 6.65
N GLU A 52 14.94 0.86 7.77
CA GLU A 52 13.48 1.04 7.89
C GLU A 52 12.94 2.17 7.01
N LEU A 53 13.76 3.18 6.72
CA LEU A 53 13.38 4.30 5.84
C LEU A 53 13.13 3.81 4.40
N TYR A 54 14.02 2.96 3.88
CA TYR A 54 13.97 2.45 2.51
C TYR A 54 12.73 1.58 2.26
N LYS A 55 12.21 0.89 3.28
CA LYS A 55 10.94 0.16 3.23
C LYS A 55 9.79 1.07 2.77
N TYR A 56 9.64 2.26 3.37
CA TYR A 56 8.54 3.19 3.08
C TYR A 56 8.73 3.97 1.78
N MET A 57 9.98 4.23 1.39
CA MET A 57 10.32 4.80 0.09
C MET A 57 10.22 3.77 -1.05
N GLY A 58 10.08 2.48 -0.69
CA GLY A 58 9.97 1.34 -1.60
C GLY A 58 11.26 1.05 -2.37
N VAL A 59 12.40 1.22 -1.70
CA VAL A 59 13.75 1.00 -2.24
C VAL A 59 14.29 -0.40 -1.91
N GLU A 60 13.64 -1.17 -1.02
CA GLU A 60 13.99 -2.59 -0.82
C GLU A 60 13.52 -3.46 -2.01
N GLU A 61 14.47 -4.19 -2.61
CA GLU A 61 14.29 -5.11 -3.75
C GLU A 61 13.53 -6.41 -3.42
N SER A 62 13.23 -6.70 -2.15
CA SER A 62 12.94 -8.08 -1.70
C SER A 62 11.46 -8.45 -1.55
N ALA A 63 10.51 -7.59 -1.93
CA ALA A 63 9.09 -7.95 -1.93
C ALA A 63 8.40 -7.44 -3.18
N ASN A 64 7.43 -8.22 -3.70
CA ASN A 64 6.43 -7.79 -4.69
C ASN A 64 5.52 -6.65 -4.16
N ILE A 65 5.99 -5.82 -3.22
CA ILE A 65 5.26 -4.82 -2.46
C ILE A 65 6.04 -3.51 -2.49
N TYR A 66 5.65 -2.62 -3.40
CA TYR A 66 6.05 -1.21 -3.36
C TYR A 66 5.06 -0.43 -2.50
N LEU A 67 5.39 -0.18 -1.22
CA LEU A 67 4.48 0.41 -0.23
C LEU A 67 3.73 1.66 -0.70
N PRO A 68 4.35 2.63 -1.40
CA PRO A 68 3.66 3.83 -1.84
C PRO A 68 2.38 3.60 -2.66
N ILE A 69 2.29 2.48 -3.39
CA ILE A 69 1.10 2.15 -4.20
C ILE A 69 0.33 0.94 -3.67
N HIS A 70 0.90 0.15 -2.76
CA HIS A 70 0.28 -1.08 -2.25
C HIS A 70 -0.37 -0.93 -0.88
N ILE A 71 -0.01 0.10 -0.12
CA ILE A 71 -0.63 0.34 1.19
C ILE A 71 -2.11 0.66 1.03
N ILE A 72 -2.90 0.02 1.89
CA ILE A 72 -4.33 0.24 2.05
C ILE A 72 -4.70 0.28 3.55
N PRO A 73 -5.85 0.88 3.90
CA PRO A 73 -6.42 0.73 5.22
C PRO A 73 -6.72 -0.73 5.56
N CYS A 74 -6.38 -1.16 6.78
CA CYS A 74 -6.56 -2.55 7.21
C CYS A 74 -8.03 -3.00 7.31
N ASN A 75 -8.98 -2.06 7.33
CA ASN A 75 -10.41 -2.33 7.34
C ASN A 75 -11.02 -2.53 5.95
N TYR A 76 -10.23 -2.43 4.88
CA TYR A 76 -10.71 -2.68 3.53
C TYR A 76 -11.15 -4.14 3.38
N ASN A 77 -12.29 -4.35 2.74
CA ASN A 77 -12.83 -5.68 2.48
C ASN A 77 -13.54 -5.70 1.12
N SER A 78 -13.53 -6.84 0.44
CA SER A 78 -14.21 -7.07 -0.84
C SER A 78 -15.01 -8.37 -0.76
N GLU A 79 -16.16 -8.41 -1.41
CA GLU A 79 -16.93 -9.64 -1.62
C GLU A 79 -16.26 -10.62 -2.60
N CYS A 80 -15.19 -10.18 -3.28
CA CYS A 80 -14.39 -11.03 -4.14
C CYS A 80 -13.76 -12.20 -3.36
N PRO A 81 -14.00 -13.47 -3.74
CA PRO A 81 -13.43 -14.62 -3.03
C PRO A 81 -11.90 -14.74 -3.18
N PHE A 82 -11.30 -13.94 -4.07
CA PHE A 82 -9.86 -13.93 -4.32
C PHE A 82 -9.16 -12.74 -3.65
N PHE A 83 -9.87 -11.93 -2.88
CA PHE A 83 -9.30 -10.76 -2.21
C PHE A 83 -8.85 -11.13 -0.79
N GLU A 84 -7.59 -10.83 -0.47
CA GLU A 84 -6.98 -11.09 0.84
C GLU A 84 -6.27 -9.81 1.31
N VAL A 85 -6.52 -9.39 2.55
CA VAL A 85 -5.75 -8.33 3.21
C VAL A 85 -4.68 -8.96 4.10
N LYS A 86 -3.45 -8.48 4.00
CA LYS A 86 -2.31 -8.90 4.82
C LYS A 86 -1.74 -7.71 5.57
N GLN A 87 -1.59 -7.88 6.88
CA GLN A 87 -0.86 -6.96 7.74
C GLN A 87 0.64 -7.25 7.65
N ILE A 88 1.44 -6.23 7.36
CA ILE A 88 2.90 -6.33 7.20
C ILE A 88 3.67 -5.47 8.23
N ASP A 89 2.94 -4.70 9.03
CA ASP A 89 3.45 -3.89 10.15
C ASP A 89 2.28 -3.53 11.09
N GLU A 90 2.56 -2.94 12.26
CA GLU A 90 1.56 -2.67 13.32
C GLU A 90 0.27 -2.02 12.82
N ASN A 91 0.34 -1.13 11.82
CA ASN A 91 -0.83 -0.49 11.18
C ASN A 91 -0.73 -0.43 9.65
N VAL A 92 0.10 -1.29 9.03
CA VAL A 92 0.30 -1.27 7.58
C VAL A 92 -0.25 -2.53 6.95
N CYS A 93 -1.25 -2.37 6.10
CA CYS A 93 -1.86 -3.46 5.36
C CYS A 93 -1.68 -3.32 3.84
N VAL A 94 -1.62 -4.46 3.18
CA VAL A 94 -1.57 -4.60 1.72
C VAL A 94 -2.61 -5.61 1.28
N ALA A 95 -3.12 -5.48 0.06
CA ALA A 95 -4.03 -6.47 -0.52
C ALA A 95 -3.32 -7.36 -1.53
N ARG A 96 -3.76 -8.63 -1.58
CA ARG A 96 -3.35 -9.63 -2.55
C ARG A 96 -4.57 -10.16 -3.29
N CYS A 97 -4.41 -10.38 -4.59
CA CYS A 97 -5.31 -11.20 -5.37
C CYS A 97 -4.77 -12.63 -5.40
N THR A 98 -5.45 -13.57 -4.75
CA THR A 98 -4.98 -14.96 -4.64
C THR A 98 -5.03 -15.71 -5.97
N TYR A 99 -5.94 -15.35 -6.88
CA TYR A 99 -5.99 -15.91 -8.23
C TYR A 99 -4.79 -15.51 -9.09
N LEU A 100 -4.33 -14.26 -8.96
CA LEU A 100 -3.17 -13.74 -9.69
C LEU A 100 -1.84 -14.02 -9.01
N ASP A 101 -1.88 -14.51 -7.77
CA ASP A 101 -0.73 -14.68 -6.89
C ASP A 101 0.11 -13.40 -6.71
N LYS A 102 -0.55 -12.24 -6.62
CA LYS A 102 0.14 -10.94 -6.60
C LYS A 102 -0.50 -9.95 -5.63
N TYR A 103 0.34 -9.11 -5.02
CA TYR A 103 -0.12 -7.90 -4.36
C TYR A 103 -0.66 -6.93 -5.41
N ILE A 104 -1.76 -6.29 -5.07
CA ILE A 104 -2.46 -5.38 -5.98
C ILE A 104 -2.40 -3.95 -5.44
N THR A 105 -2.30 -2.99 -6.34
CA THR A 105 -2.22 -1.57 -5.99
C THR A 105 -3.51 -1.11 -5.30
N ARG A 106 -3.43 -0.06 -4.48
CA ARG A 106 -4.59 0.62 -3.87
C ARG A 106 -5.69 0.91 -4.90
N SER A 107 -5.32 1.45 -6.05
CA SER A 107 -6.27 1.73 -7.15
C SER A 107 -6.95 0.47 -7.70
N SER A 108 -6.26 -0.67 -7.68
CA SER A 108 -6.84 -1.97 -8.05
C SER A 108 -7.73 -2.52 -6.94
N VAL A 109 -7.38 -2.27 -5.67
CA VAL A 109 -8.22 -2.64 -4.51
C VAL A 109 -9.55 -1.90 -4.56
N GLU A 110 -9.56 -0.59 -4.76
CA GLU A 110 -10.79 0.20 -4.87
C GLU A 110 -11.70 -0.32 -5.99
N LYS A 111 -11.11 -0.68 -7.15
CA LYS A 111 -11.84 -1.31 -8.25
C LYS A 111 -12.35 -2.70 -7.89
N CYS A 112 -11.54 -3.50 -7.20
CA CYS A 112 -11.93 -4.84 -6.75
C CYS A 112 -13.12 -4.76 -5.79
N ILE A 113 -13.07 -3.89 -4.78
CA ILE A 113 -14.17 -3.70 -3.82
C ILE A 113 -15.46 -3.31 -4.55
N LYS A 114 -15.39 -2.37 -5.49
CA LYS A 114 -16.58 -1.81 -6.15
C LYS A 114 -17.14 -2.66 -7.30
N TYR A 115 -16.29 -3.42 -7.99
CA TYR A 115 -16.61 -4.07 -9.27
C TYR A 115 -16.07 -5.50 -9.37
N TRP A 116 -15.98 -6.22 -8.24
CA TRP A 116 -15.45 -7.59 -8.20
C TRP A 116 -16.20 -8.55 -9.14
N ASP A 117 -17.51 -8.38 -9.26
CA ASP A 117 -18.42 -9.16 -10.12
C ASP A 117 -18.09 -9.02 -11.61
N LYS A 118 -17.54 -7.86 -11.99
CA LYS A 118 -17.09 -7.54 -13.35
C LYS A 118 -15.61 -7.84 -13.58
N CYS A 119 -14.91 -8.32 -12.56
CA CYS A 119 -13.49 -8.62 -12.67
C CYS A 119 -13.28 -9.77 -13.68
N PRO A 120 -12.44 -9.58 -14.72
CA PRO A 120 -12.18 -10.63 -15.71
C PRO A 120 -11.56 -11.87 -15.06
N PHE A 121 -10.74 -11.68 -14.02
CA PHE A 121 -10.10 -12.77 -13.29
C PHE A 121 -11.12 -13.59 -12.49
N TYR A 122 -12.11 -12.93 -11.89
CA TYR A 122 -13.21 -13.62 -11.22
C TYR A 122 -14.00 -14.48 -12.20
N ARG A 123 -14.40 -13.90 -13.35
CA ARG A 123 -15.14 -14.62 -14.39
C ARG A 123 -14.39 -15.85 -14.90
N MET A 124 -13.10 -15.69 -15.23
CA MET A 124 -12.27 -16.80 -15.68
C MET A 124 -12.14 -17.92 -14.63
N ALA A 125 -12.08 -17.57 -13.35
CA ALA A 125 -12.04 -18.56 -12.27
C ALA A 125 -13.37 -19.31 -12.14
N SER A 126 -14.50 -18.61 -12.18
CA SER A 126 -15.84 -19.19 -12.11
C SER A 126 -16.15 -20.11 -13.29
N GLU A 127 -15.74 -19.74 -14.50
CA GLU A 127 -15.90 -20.56 -15.71
C GLU A 127 -15.07 -21.86 -15.63
N LYS A 128 -13.83 -21.79 -15.13
CA LYS A 128 -13.01 -22.99 -14.88
C LYS A 128 -13.66 -23.92 -13.86
N ALA A 129 -14.23 -23.38 -12.78
CA ALA A 129 -14.92 -24.17 -11.77
C ALA A 129 -16.16 -24.87 -12.35
N ALA A 130 -16.95 -24.17 -13.18
CA ALA A 130 -18.12 -24.75 -13.85
C ALA A 130 -17.74 -25.88 -14.83
N HIS A 131 -16.65 -25.72 -15.59
CA HIS A 131 -16.19 -26.77 -16.52
C HIS A 131 -15.65 -28.02 -15.81
N SER A 132 -15.06 -27.86 -14.62
CA SER A 132 -14.62 -28.99 -13.79
C SER A 132 -15.80 -29.79 -13.22
N LEU A 133 -16.93 -29.13 -12.94
CA LEU A 133 -18.14 -29.77 -12.44
C LEU A 133 -18.96 -30.47 -13.54
N SER A 134 -18.88 -30.01 -14.80
CA SER A 134 -19.59 -30.64 -15.93
C SER A 134 -18.90 -31.90 -16.49
N LYS A 135 -17.77 -32.31 -15.93
CA LYS A 135 -17.03 -33.52 -16.33
C LYS A 135 -17.35 -34.75 -15.48
N TYR A 136 -18.35 -34.65 -14.59
CA TYR A 136 -18.88 -35.73 -13.79
C TYR A 136 -20.37 -35.94 -14.08
#